data_AF-A0A957Z2J5-F1
#
_entry.id   AF-A0A957Z2J5-F1
#
_cell.length_a   1.000
_cell.length_b   1.000
_cell.length_c   1.000
_cell.angle_alpha   90.00
_cell.angle_beta   90.00
_cell.angle_gamma   90.00
#
_symmetry.space_group_name_H-M   'P 1'
#
loop_
_entity.id
_entity.type
_entity.pdbx_description
1 polymer ?
#
loop_
_entity_poly.entity_id
_entity_poly.type
_entity_poly.pdbx_seq_one_letter_code
_entity_poly.pdbx_strand_id
1 'polypeptide(L)'
;TSAGECLVRVGVPASQLTAWLKQIPTTAQTCIDCGAGLVYLRLPAQEGEDWSAQLATVRTAARACQGYAIVLAAPAAAATDAMDPWGHVPSALGVMQRLKARLDPAGILNPQVFVV
;
A
#
# COMPACT_ATOMS: atom_id res chain seq x y z
N THR A 1 20.70 -1.93 10.73
CA THR A 1 19.74 -3.01 10.45
C THR A 1 18.55 -2.82 11.35
N SER A 2 17.63 -1.91 10.98
CA SER A 2 16.40 -1.74 11.75
C SER A 2 15.50 -2.96 11.55
N ALA A 3 14.85 -3.38 12.63
CA ALA A 3 13.79 -4.39 12.61
C ALA A 3 12.76 -4.01 11.53
N GLY A 4 12.30 -5.02 10.78
CA GLY A 4 11.62 -4.85 9.50
C GLY A 4 10.57 -3.72 9.47
N GLU A 5 10.69 -2.84 8.48
CA GLU A 5 9.82 -1.67 8.30
C GLU A 5 8.72 -1.96 7.27
N CYS A 6 7.49 -1.54 7.54
CA CYS A 6 6.40 -1.52 6.56
C CYS A 6 6.20 -0.08 6.07
N LEU A 7 6.50 0.16 4.80
CA LEU A 7 6.36 1.46 4.14
C LEU A 7 5.09 1.46 3.29
N VAL A 8 4.25 2.45 3.49
CA VAL A 8 2.96 2.59 2.80
C VAL A 8 2.88 3.97 2.14
N ARG A 9 2.46 4.02 0.88
CA ARG A 9 2.10 5.27 0.21
C ARG A 9 0.59 5.39 0.14
N VAL A 10 0.10 6.52 0.61
CA VAL A 10 -1.31 6.89 0.57
C VAL A 10 -1.50 8.04 -0.38
N GLY A 11 -2.52 7.96 -1.23
CA GLY A 11 -2.99 9.08 -2.03
C GLY A 11 -4.44 9.40 -1.66
N VAL A 12 -4.70 10.66 -1.33
CA VAL A 12 -6.04 11.20 -1.09
C VAL A 12 -6.19 12.53 -1.84
N PRO A 13 -7.41 12.96 -2.20
CA PRO A 13 -7.62 14.31 -2.70
C PRO A 13 -7.02 15.34 -1.73
N ALA A 14 -6.33 16.37 -2.23
CA ALA A 14 -5.66 17.36 -1.38
C ALA A 14 -6.63 18.05 -0.40
N SER A 15 -7.89 18.23 -0.79
CA SER A 15 -8.98 18.74 0.06
C SER A 15 -9.34 17.83 1.24
N GLN A 16 -9.04 16.54 1.15
CA GLN A 16 -9.30 15.52 2.17
C GLN A 16 -8.08 15.21 3.05
N LEU A 17 -6.90 15.72 2.71
CA LEU A 17 -5.64 15.38 3.37
C LEU A 17 -5.69 15.61 4.89
N THR A 18 -6.14 16.78 5.33
CA THR A 18 -6.24 17.10 6.76
C THR A 18 -7.26 16.23 7.49
N ALA A 19 -8.36 15.86 6.83
CA ALA A 19 -9.37 14.97 7.41
C ALA A 19 -8.84 13.54 7.56
N TRP A 20 -8.06 13.09 6.60
CA TRP A 20 -7.43 11.77 6.61
C TRP A 20 -6.29 11.67 7.64
N LEU A 21 -5.43 12.69 7.76
CA LEU A 21 -4.31 12.70 8.72
C LEU A 21 -4.75 12.57 10.19
N LYS A 22 -6.00 12.93 10.51
CA LYS A 22 -6.58 12.75 11.85
C LYS A 22 -6.93 11.29 12.18
N GLN A 23 -6.94 10.42 11.18
CA GLN A 23 -7.36 9.01 11.30
C GLN A 23 -6.19 8.04 11.41
N ILE A 24 -4.96 8.50 11.19
CA ILE A 24 -3.77 7.64 11.25
C ILE A 24 -3.14 7.64 12.65
N PRO A 25 -2.46 6.55 13.06
CA PRO A 25 -1.76 6.50 14.33
C PRO A 25 -0.74 7.63 14.45
N THR A 26 -0.74 8.34 15.58
CA THR A 26 0.23 9.42 15.87
C THR A 26 1.66 8.90 16.04
N THR A 27 1.82 7.59 16.22
CA THR A 27 3.11 6.89 16.30
C THR A 27 3.74 6.63 14.92
N ALA A 28 2.96 6.74 13.84
CA ALA A 28 3.48 6.55 12.49
C ALA A 28 4.38 7.73 12.10
N GLN A 29 5.54 7.43 11.49
CA GLN A 29 6.36 8.47 10.90
C GLN A 29 5.83 8.80 9.51
N THR A 30 5.72 10.10 9.22
CA THR A 30 5.08 10.55 7.99
C THR A 30 5.97 11.53 7.21
N CYS A 31 5.96 11.39 5.89
CA CYS A 31 6.44 12.41 4.96
C CYS A 31 5.27 12.75 4.03
N ILE A 32 4.99 14.05 3.88
CA ILE A 32 3.76 14.52 3.24
C ILE A 32 4.12 15.46 2.09
N ASP A 33 3.60 15.16 0.91
CA ASP A 33 3.50 16.12 -0.19
C ASP A 33 2.05 16.64 -0.22
N CYS A 34 1.85 17.82 0.38
CA CYS A 34 0.54 18.44 0.50
C CYS A 34 -0.05 18.82 -0.88
N GLY A 35 0.78 19.21 -1.84
CA GLY A 35 0.33 19.64 -3.16
C GLY A 35 -0.18 18.48 -3.99
N ALA A 36 0.47 17.32 -3.88
CA ALA A 36 0.07 16.09 -4.56
C ALA A 36 -0.98 15.26 -3.81
N GLY A 37 -1.28 15.61 -2.55
CA GLY A 37 -2.16 14.78 -1.69
C GLY A 37 -1.56 13.41 -1.37
N LEU A 38 -0.23 13.33 -1.30
CA LEU A 38 0.51 12.08 -1.05
C LEU A 38 1.06 12.06 0.36
N VAL A 39 0.90 10.92 1.03
CA VAL A 39 1.51 10.66 2.33
C VAL A 39 2.29 9.35 2.29
N TYR A 40 3.53 9.39 2.74
CA TYR A 40 4.38 8.25 2.94
C TYR A 40 4.41 7.94 4.42
N LEU A 41 3.88 6.78 4.79
CA LEU A 41 3.85 6.29 6.16
C LEU A 41 4.93 5.23 6.34
N ARG A 42 5.68 5.35 7.43
CA ARG A 42 6.34 4.20 8.03
C ARG A 42 5.49 3.74 9.21
N LEU A 43 4.91 2.55 9.06
CA LEU A 43 4.21 1.90 10.15
C LEU A 43 5.25 1.41 11.18
N PRO A 44 4.99 1.51 12.50
CA PRO A 44 5.92 1.16 13.57
C PRO A 44 5.94 -0.36 13.88
N ALA A 45 7.13 -0.97 13.92
CA ALA A 45 7.26 -2.39 14.22
C ALA A 45 7.03 -2.58 15.72
N GLN A 46 5.93 -3.21 16.10
CA GLN A 46 5.67 -3.59 17.49
C GLN A 46 5.74 -5.11 17.62
N GLU A 47 6.36 -5.60 18.70
CA GLU A 47 6.46 -7.03 18.97
C GLU A 47 5.06 -7.65 19.06
N GLY A 48 4.80 -8.66 18.22
CA GLY A 48 3.52 -9.37 18.18
C GLY A 48 2.38 -8.66 17.45
N GLU A 49 2.60 -7.47 16.88
CA GLU A 49 1.54 -6.72 16.21
C GLU A 49 1.47 -7.03 14.70
N ASP A 50 0.25 -7.24 14.21
CA ASP A 50 -0.01 -7.64 12.83
C ASP A 50 -0.05 -6.41 11.91
N TRP A 51 0.96 -6.29 11.05
CA TRP A 51 1.01 -5.26 10.01
C TRP A 51 -0.23 -5.23 9.11
N SER A 52 -0.88 -6.38 8.92
CA SER A 52 -2.09 -6.47 8.11
C SER A 52 -3.24 -5.66 8.73
N ALA A 53 -3.37 -5.66 10.06
CA ALA A 53 -4.39 -4.90 10.78
C ALA A 53 -4.12 -3.39 10.73
N GLN A 54 -2.86 -2.98 10.90
CA GLN A 54 -2.48 -1.57 10.74
C GLN A 54 -2.72 -1.09 9.30
N LEU A 55 -2.33 -1.90 8.30
CA LEU A 55 -2.55 -1.57 6.90
C LEU A 55 -4.05 -1.52 6.54
N ALA A 56 -4.87 -2.43 7.07
CA ALA A 56 -6.31 -2.43 6.86
C ALA A 56 -6.96 -1.15 7.40
N THR A 57 -6.52 -0.67 8.57
CA THR A 57 -6.94 0.62 9.14
C THR A 57 -6.60 1.78 8.20
N VAL A 58 -5.35 1.86 7.74
CA VAL A 58 -4.88 2.89 6.80
C VAL A 58 -5.67 2.87 5.49
N ARG A 59 -5.91 1.68 4.94
CA ARG A 59 -6.69 1.48 3.71
C ARG A 59 -8.13 1.93 3.87
N THR A 60 -8.78 1.56 4.97
CA THR A 60 -10.16 1.92 5.24
C THR A 60 -10.32 3.43 5.35
N ALA A 61 -9.43 4.08 6.12
CA ALA A 61 -9.39 5.54 6.24
C ALA A 61 -9.17 6.22 4.88
N ALA A 62 -8.22 5.73 4.08
CA ALA A 62 -7.95 6.31 2.76
C ALA A 62 -9.15 6.16 1.81
N ARG A 63 -9.81 4.99 1.82
CA ARG A 63 -11.00 4.72 0.99
C ARG A 63 -12.19 5.59 1.39
N ALA A 64 -12.40 5.84 2.68
CA ALA A 64 -13.43 6.78 3.16
C ALA A 64 -13.24 8.19 2.57
N CYS A 65 -11.99 8.57 2.30
CA CYS A 65 -11.62 9.84 1.65
C CYS A 65 -11.53 9.75 0.11
N GLN A 66 -12.04 8.69 -0.52
CA GLN A 66 -11.93 8.43 -1.96
C GLN A 66 -10.47 8.30 -2.46
N GLY A 67 -9.58 7.87 -1.58
CA GLY A 67 -8.16 7.63 -1.85
C GLY A 67 -7.77 6.16 -1.97
N TYR A 68 -6.48 5.90 -1.83
CA TYR A 68 -5.87 4.58 -1.82
C TYR A 68 -4.68 4.50 -0.85
N ALA A 69 -4.30 3.29 -0.45
CA ALA A 69 -3.05 3.02 0.27
C ALA A 69 -2.38 1.76 -0.29
N ILE A 70 -1.12 1.88 -0.71
CA ILE A 70 -0.32 0.80 -1.28
C ILE A 70 0.93 0.53 -0.43
N VAL A 71 1.38 -0.72 -0.38
CA VAL A 71 2.63 -1.10 0.28
C VAL A 71 3.79 -0.86 -0.68
N LEU A 72 4.78 -0.09 -0.25
CA LEU A 72 6.03 0.14 -0.99
C LEU A 72 7.11 -0.87 -0.60
N ALA A 73 7.15 -1.24 0.67
CA ALA A 73 8.08 -2.23 1.21
C ALA A 73 7.46 -2.87 2.45
N ALA A 74 7.71 -4.16 2.64
CA ALA A 74 7.37 -4.88 3.85
C ALA A 74 8.48 -5.88 4.17
N PRO A 75 8.63 -6.29 5.44
CA PRO A 75 9.58 -7.34 5.81
C PRO A 75 9.23 -8.66 5.12
N ALA A 76 10.22 -9.44 4.68
CA ALA A 76 9.98 -10.73 4.05
C ALA A 76 9.16 -11.69 4.95
N ALA A 77 9.37 -11.63 6.26
CA ALA A 77 8.62 -12.40 7.24
C ALA A 77 7.11 -12.02 7.32
N ALA A 78 6.73 -10.86 6.78
CA ALA A 78 5.35 -10.39 6.72
C ALA A 78 4.71 -10.62 5.33
N ALA A 79 5.43 -11.20 4.35
CA ALA A 79 4.90 -11.43 3.01
C ALA A 79 3.78 -12.49 3.03
N THR A 80 2.55 -12.02 3.18
CA THR A 80 1.30 -12.79 3.20
C THR A 80 0.30 -12.17 2.25
N ASP A 81 -0.76 -12.88 1.85
CA ASP A 81 -1.83 -12.32 1.01
C ASP A 81 -2.50 -11.10 1.67
N ALA A 82 -2.55 -11.06 3.00
CA ALA A 82 -3.05 -9.92 3.78
C ALA A 82 -2.19 -8.65 3.60
N MET A 83 -0.95 -8.81 3.14
CA MET A 83 0.00 -7.75 2.80
C MET A 83 0.11 -7.51 1.30
N ASP A 84 -0.91 -7.90 0.51
CA ASP A 84 -1.04 -7.55 -0.92
C ASP A 84 -0.64 -6.08 -1.15
N PRO A 85 0.33 -5.76 -2.02
CA PRO A 85 0.78 -4.39 -2.21
C PRO A 85 -0.31 -3.41 -2.62
N TRP A 86 -1.33 -3.85 -3.36
CA TRP A 86 -2.34 -2.96 -3.94
C TRP A 86 -3.57 -2.75 -3.05
N GLY A 87 -3.95 -3.76 -2.27
CA GLY A 87 -5.10 -3.72 -1.37
C GLY A 87 -6.45 -3.63 -2.06
N HIS A 88 -6.48 -3.82 -3.37
CA HIS A 88 -7.71 -3.85 -4.16
C HIS A 88 -7.46 -4.52 -5.51
N VAL A 89 -8.52 -5.11 -6.05
CA VAL A 89 -8.53 -5.62 -7.41
C VAL A 89 -8.99 -4.50 -8.34
N PRO A 90 -8.15 -4.02 -9.28
CA PRO A 90 -8.57 -3.00 -10.23
C PRO A 90 -9.53 -3.59 -11.27
N SER A 91 -10.53 -2.82 -11.70
CA SER A 91 -11.47 -3.23 -12.75
C SER A 91 -10.78 -3.56 -14.08
N ALA A 92 -9.60 -2.98 -14.32
CA ALA A 92 -8.78 -3.22 -15.50
C ALA A 92 -7.91 -4.49 -15.43
N LEU A 93 -7.98 -5.30 -14.36
CA LEU A 93 -7.08 -6.45 -14.16
C LEU A 93 -7.05 -7.39 -15.37
N GLY A 94 -8.21 -7.73 -15.95
CA GLY A 94 -8.27 -8.60 -17.13
C GLY A 94 -7.58 -8.00 -18.36
N VAL A 95 -7.59 -6.67 -18.53
CA VAL A 95 -6.84 -6.01 -19.61
C VAL A 95 -5.34 -6.12 -19.35
N MET A 96 -4.91 -5.89 -18.11
CA MET A 96 -3.49 -5.97 -17.72
C MET A 96 -2.93 -7.38 -17.88
N GLN A 97 -3.68 -8.42 -17.49
CA GLN A 97 -3.30 -9.82 -17.68
C GLN A 97 -3.10 -10.16 -19.17
N ARG A 98 -4.03 -9.73 -20.04
CA ARG A 98 -3.89 -9.94 -21.50
C ARG A 98 -2.67 -9.22 -22.08
N LEU A 99 -2.37 -8.02 -21.60
CA LEU A 99 -1.16 -7.30 -22.00
C LEU A 99 0.10 -8.04 -21.55
N LYS A 100 0.16 -8.51 -20.30
CA LYS A 100 1.31 -9.29 -19.79
C LYS A 100 1.52 -10.57 -20.58
N ALA A 101 0.46 -11.32 -20.87
CA ALA A 101 0.55 -12.55 -21.66
C ALA A 101 1.07 -12.32 -23.09
N ARG A 102 0.75 -11.17 -23.70
CA ARG A 102 1.23 -10.81 -25.04
C ARG A 102 2.68 -10.32 -25.05
N LEU A 103 3.11 -9.59 -24.02
CA LEU A 103 4.43 -8.97 -23.94
C LEU A 103 5.49 -9.89 -23.32
N ASP A 104 5.10 -10.76 -22.40
CA ASP A 104 5.96 -11.71 -21.69
C ASP A 104 5.33 -13.12 -21.72
N PRO A 105 5.23 -13.75 -22.90
CA PRO A 105 4.62 -15.07 -23.03
C PRO A 105 5.41 -16.16 -22.29
N ALA A 106 6.70 -15.95 -22.04
CA ALA A 106 7.55 -16.87 -21.30
C ALA A 106 7.51 -16.65 -19.77
N GLY A 107 6.89 -15.57 -19.31
CA GLY A 107 6.78 -15.24 -17.88
C GLY A 107 8.12 -14.95 -17.20
N ILE A 108 9.13 -14.50 -17.94
CA ILE A 108 10.50 -14.31 -17.41
C ILE A 108 10.69 -12.93 -16.78
N LEU A 109 9.79 -11.97 -17.02
CA LEU A 109 9.87 -10.62 -16.49
C LEU A 109 9.08 -10.51 -15.19
N ASN A 110 9.80 -10.52 -14.06
CA ASN A 110 9.25 -10.44 -12.70
C ASN A 110 8.11 -11.46 -12.49
N PRO A 111 8.44 -12.77 -12.47
CA PRO A 111 7.44 -13.82 -12.33
C PRO A 111 6.67 -13.64 -11.03
N GLN A 112 5.35 -13.85 -11.10
CA GLN A 112 4.43 -13.80 -9.95
C GLN A 112 4.32 -12.43 -9.24
N VAL A 113 4.78 -11.34 -9.86
CA VAL A 113 4.68 -9.99 -9.27
C VAL A 113 3.70 -9.11 -10.08
N PHE A 114 2.93 -8.28 -9.36
CA PHE A 114 2.05 -7.19 -9.82
C PHE A 114 0.78 -7.57 -10.59
N VAL A 115 0.85 -8.51 -11.53
CA VAL A 115 -0.29 -8.96 -12.35
C VAL A 115 -0.18 -10.47 -12.49
N VAL A 116 -0.97 -11.19 -11.70
CA VAL A 116 -1.07 -12.66 -11.69
C VAL A 116 -2.36 -13.07 -12.38
#